data_AF-A0A8J7MHJ7-F1
#
_entry.id   AF-A0A8J7MHJ7-F1
#
_cell.length_a   1.000
_cell.length_b   1.000
_cell.length_c   1.000
_cell.angle_alpha   90.00
_cell.angle_beta   90.00
_cell.angle_gamma   90.00
#
_symmetry.space_group_name_H-M   'P 1'
#
loop_
_entity.id
_entity.type
_entity.pdbx_description
1 polymer ?
#
loop_
_entity_poly.entity_id
_entity_poly.type
_entity_poly.pdbx_seq_one_letter_code
_entity_poly.pdbx_strand_id
1 'polypeptide(L)'
;MKTKIIYLTQKEVNKGIQITVNYYVEIEEENHKVCWIEYPQVPEGMHFKKADEYGWGIEYYKKKQSFQDFIKSPSYEIPKEIYKTLIELIS
;
A
#
# COMPACT_ATOMS: atom_id res chain seq x y z
N MET A 1 12.24 -12.02 4.52
CA MET A 1 12.42 -10.55 4.57
C MET A 1 11.11 -9.87 4.20
N LYS A 2 10.89 -8.61 4.58
CA LYS A 2 9.71 -7.83 4.14
C LYS A 2 10.16 -6.64 3.30
N THR A 3 9.72 -6.60 2.04
CA THR A 3 10.04 -5.52 1.10
C THR A 3 8.77 -4.78 0.75
N LYS A 4 8.74 -3.47 1.00
CA LYS A 4 7.60 -2.59 0.70
C LYS A 4 7.91 -1.69 -0.48
N ILE A 5 7.02 -1.66 -1.47
CA ILE A 5 7.13 -0.82 -2.66
C ILE A 5 5.85 -0.02 -2.82
N ILE A 6 5.97 1.30 -2.91
CA ILE A 6 4.85 2.18 -3.26
C ILE A 6 4.54 1.98 -4.74
N TYR A 7 3.29 1.67 -5.08
CA TYR A 7 2.86 1.56 -6.47
C TYR A 7 1.93 2.68 -6.93
N LEU A 8 1.34 3.42 -5.99
CA LEU A 8 0.48 4.57 -6.26
C LEU A 8 0.55 5.56 -5.10
N THR A 9 0.62 6.85 -5.43
CA THR A 9 0.40 7.96 -4.50
C THR A 9 -0.72 8.83 -5.06
N GLN A 10 -1.75 9.06 -4.26
CA GLN A 10 -2.92 9.82 -4.68
C GLN A 10 -3.29 10.88 -3.64
N LYS A 11 -3.87 11.99 -4.11
CA LYS A 11 -4.52 12.97 -3.24
C LYS A 11 -6.00 12.64 -3.15
N GLU A 12 -6.51 12.54 -1.93
CA GLU A 12 -7.90 12.19 -1.65
C GLU A 12 -8.51 13.21 -0.67
N VAL A 13 -9.83 13.34 -0.68
CA VAL A 13 -10.56 14.11 0.33
C VAL A 13 -11.16 13.13 1.32
N ASN A 14 -10.67 13.14 2.54
CA ASN A 14 -11.19 12.30 3.63
C ASN A 14 -11.70 13.22 4.75
N LYS A 15 -12.97 13.03 5.16
CA LYS A 15 -13.62 13.86 6.20
C LYS A 15 -13.48 15.37 5.95
N GLY A 16 -13.56 15.79 4.69
CA GLY A 16 -13.46 17.20 4.27
C GLY A 16 -12.05 17.78 4.23
N ILE A 17 -11.01 16.97 4.43
CA ILE A 17 -9.61 17.39 4.43
C ILE A 17 -8.88 16.68 3.29
N GLN A 18 -8.08 17.42 2.54
CA GLN A 18 -7.23 16.85 1.51
C GLN A 18 -6.04 16.15 2.16
N ILE A 19 -5.88 14.87 1.87
CA ILE A 19 -4.80 14.03 2.37
C ILE A 19 -4.05 13.38 1.20
N THR A 20 -2.81 12.98 1.44
CA THR A 20 -2.04 12.12 0.53
C THR A 20 -2.19 10.67 1.01
N VAL A 21 -2.54 9.76 0.11
CA VAL A 21 -2.63 8.33 0.38
C VAL A 21 -1.58 7.61 -0.45
N ASN A 22 -0.72 6.85 0.23
CA ASN A 22 0.23 5.96 -0.41
C ASN A 22 -0.32 4.54 -0.40
N TYR A 23 -0.23 3.87 -1.54
CA TYR A 23 -0.58 2.47 -1.68
C TYR A 23 0.69 1.66 -1.92
N TYR A 24 0.88 0.63 -1.10
CA TYR A 24 2.05 -0.23 -1.11
C TYR A 24 1.67 -1.65 -1.48
N VAL A 25 2.66 -2.32 -2.07
CA VAL A 25 2.77 -3.76 -2.07
C VAL A 25 3.88 -4.14 -1.08
N GLU A 26 3.55 -4.96 -0.08
CA GLU A 26 4.50 -5.64 0.78
C GLU A 26 4.68 -7.09 0.30
N ILE A 27 5.92 -7.49 0.06
CA ILE A 27 6.29 -8.88 -0.19
C ILE A 27 6.56 -9.57 1.16
N GLU A 28 5.80 -10.61 1.43
CA GLU A 28 5.91 -11.47 2.61
C GLU A 28 6.48 -12.84 2.17
N GLU A 29 7.81 -12.91 2.03
CA GLU A 29 8.52 -14.08 1.48
C GLU A 29 8.23 -15.38 2.23
N GLU A 30 8.24 -15.35 3.56
CA GLU A 30 8.04 -16.52 4.42
C GLU A 30 6.70 -17.22 4.16
N ASN A 31 5.69 -16.44 3.80
CA ASN A 31 4.34 -16.92 3.56
C ASN A 31 3.99 -16.98 2.06
N HIS A 32 4.94 -16.67 1.18
CA HIS A 32 4.77 -16.56 -0.27
C HIS A 32 3.55 -15.70 -0.68
N LYS A 33 3.42 -14.54 -0.03
CA LYS A 33 2.26 -13.64 -0.17
C LYS A 33 2.66 -12.22 -0.51
N VAL A 34 1.82 -11.61 -1.34
CA VAL A 34 1.77 -10.17 -1.60
C VAL A 34 0.68 -9.56 -0.74
N CYS A 35 1.03 -8.57 0.06
CA CYS A 35 0.12 -7.81 0.92
C CYS A 35 -0.09 -6.41 0.33
N TRP A 36 -1.35 -6.02 0.16
CA TRP A 36 -1.75 -4.72 -0.35
C TRP A 36 -2.09 -3.81 0.82
N ILE A 37 -1.40 -2.67 0.91
CA ILE A 37 -1.45 -1.78 2.06
C ILE A 37 -1.80 -0.38 1.59
N GLU A 38 -2.70 0.27 2.32
CA GLU A 38 -3.04 1.69 2.16
C GLU A 38 -2.53 2.46 3.38
N TYR A 39 -1.91 3.60 3.15
CA TYR A 39 -1.39 4.47 4.19
C TYR A 39 -1.84 5.91 3.93
N PRO A 40 -2.94 6.34 4.56
CA PRO A 40 -3.32 7.74 4.57
C PRO A 40 -2.32 8.52 5.43
N GLN A 41 -1.60 9.45 4.81
CA GLN A 41 -0.63 10.30 5.50
C GLN A 41 -1.32 11.32 6.39
N VAL A 42 -0.67 11.66 7.50
CA VAL A 42 -1.10 12.77 8.36
C VAL A 42 -0.75 14.09 7.67
N PRO A 43 -1.72 15.00 7.42
CA PRO A 43 -1.43 16.30 6.86
C PRO A 43 -0.47 17.12 7.73
N GLU A 44 0.36 17.93 7.08
CA GLU A 44 1.28 18.82 7.77
C GLU A 44 0.52 19.78 8.71
N GLY A 45 1.05 19.95 9.93
CA GLY A 45 0.43 20.80 10.95
C GLY A 45 -0.80 20.19 11.63
N MET A 46 -1.24 18.98 11.27
CA MET A 46 -2.30 18.31 12.00
C MET A 46 -1.81 17.75 13.33
N HIS A 47 -2.58 18.01 14.39
CA HIS A 47 -2.34 17.44 15.71
C HIS A 47 -2.55 15.92 15.71
N PHE A 48 -1.60 15.15 16.26
CA PHE A 48 -1.60 13.68 16.23
C PHE A 48 -2.90 13.04 16.73
N LYS A 49 -3.48 13.50 17.86
CA LYS A 49 -4.77 12.98 18.36
C LYS A 49 -5.90 13.08 17.34
N LYS A 50 -5.95 14.16 16.55
CA LYS A 50 -6.97 14.35 15.52
C LYS A 50 -6.70 13.45 14.31
N ALA A 51 -5.43 13.21 13.99
CA ALA A 51 -5.04 12.22 13.00
C ALA A 51 -5.45 10.80 13.42
N ASP A 52 -5.26 10.44 14.70
CA ASP A 52 -5.67 9.14 15.26
C ASP A 52 -7.19 8.94 15.19
N GLU A 53 -7.99 9.97 15.54
CA GLU A 53 -9.46 9.96 15.39
C GLU A 53 -9.91 9.71 13.93
N TYR A 54 -9.06 10.09 12.98
CA TYR A 54 -9.30 9.91 11.55
C TYR A 54 -8.64 8.66 10.97
N GLY A 55 -7.82 7.97 11.75
CA GLY A 55 -7.08 6.80 11.30
C GLY A 55 -5.93 7.15 10.34
N TRP A 56 -5.39 8.36 10.40
CA TRP A 56 -4.26 8.74 9.56
C TRP A 56 -2.93 8.42 10.24
N GLY A 57 -1.90 8.13 9.44
CA GLY A 57 -0.59 7.70 9.96
C GLY A 57 -0.54 6.22 10.35
N ILE A 58 -1.52 5.41 9.92
CA ILE A 58 -1.59 3.98 10.19
C ILE A 58 -1.67 3.20 8.87
N GLU A 59 -1.03 2.05 8.82
CA GLU A 59 -1.11 1.13 7.68
C GLU A 59 -2.37 0.26 7.74
N TYR A 60 -3.12 0.25 6.64
CA TYR A 60 -4.30 -0.58 6.47
C TYR A 60 -4.02 -1.72 5.49
N TYR A 61 -3.98 -2.95 5.98
CA TYR A 61 -3.83 -4.15 5.16
C TYR A 61 -5.17 -4.48 4.49
N LYS A 62 -5.30 -4.16 3.21
CA LYS A 62 -6.54 -4.31 2.44
C LYS A 62 -6.74 -5.73 1.94
N LYS A 63 -5.67 -6.38 1.47
CA LYS A 63 -5.75 -7.72 0.86
C LYS A 63 -4.44 -8.48 0.95
N LYS A 64 -4.53 -9.80 1.01
CA LYS A 64 -3.40 -10.72 0.79
C LYS A 64 -3.65 -11.55 -0.47
N GLN A 65 -2.60 -11.79 -1.23
CA GLN A 65 -2.63 -12.58 -2.47
C GLN A 65 -1.42 -13.52 -2.50
N SER A 66 -1.57 -14.74 -3.01
CA SER A 66 -0.40 -15.63 -3.19
C SER A 66 0.50 -15.09 -4.32
N PHE A 67 1.78 -15.44 -4.32
CA PHE A 67 2.67 -15.10 -5.44
C PHE A 67 2.15 -15.65 -6.77
N GLN A 68 1.65 -16.89 -6.79
CA GLN A 68 1.12 -17.52 -8.01
C GLN A 68 -0.09 -16.75 -8.58
N ASP A 69 -0.99 -16.30 -7.72
CA ASP A 69 -2.15 -15.52 -8.17
C ASP A 69 -1.74 -14.12 -8.60
N PHE A 70 -0.78 -13.52 -7.89
CA PHE A 70 -0.26 -12.20 -8.25
C PHE A 70 0.40 -12.18 -9.63
N ILE A 71 1.23 -13.19 -9.96
CA ILE A 71 1.90 -13.32 -11.26
C ILE A 71 0.88 -13.48 -12.41
N LYS A 72 -0.24 -14.14 -12.15
CA LYS A 72 -1.31 -14.33 -13.14
C LYS A 72 -2.14 -13.06 -13.30
N SER A 73 -2.55 -12.46 -12.20
CA SER A 73 -3.42 -11.29 -12.17
C SER A 73 -3.32 -10.58 -10.82
N PRO A 74 -2.60 -9.45 -10.73
CA PRO A 74 -2.56 -8.63 -9.52
C PRO A 74 -3.96 -8.18 -9.10
N SER A 75 -4.22 -8.16 -7.79
CA SER A 75 -5.53 -7.76 -7.26
C SER A 75 -5.89 -6.29 -7.49
N TYR A 76 -4.90 -5.43 -7.69
CA TYR A 76 -5.08 -4.04 -8.08
C TYR A 76 -4.14 -3.71 -9.24
N GLU A 77 -4.46 -2.66 -9.97
CA GLU A 77 -3.64 -2.17 -11.07
C GLU A 77 -2.31 -1.63 -10.55
N ILE A 78 -1.21 -2.05 -11.17
CA ILE A 78 0.15 -1.64 -10.84
C ILE A 78 0.81 -1.11 -12.11
N PRO A 79 1.56 0.02 -12.05
CA PRO A 79 2.39 0.45 -13.15
C PRO A 79 3.34 -0.65 -13.64
N LYS A 80 3.46 -0.80 -14.96
CA LYS A 80 4.20 -1.91 -15.58
C LYS A 80 5.64 -2.07 -15.08
N GLU A 81 6.32 -0.97 -14.80
CA GLU A 81 7.70 -0.97 -14.29
C GLU A 81 7.78 -1.56 -12.88
N ILE A 82 6.87 -1.14 -12.00
CA ILE A 82 6.76 -1.64 -10.63
C ILE A 82 6.36 -3.12 -10.63
N TYR A 83 5.43 -3.50 -11.53
CA TYR A 83 5.06 -4.90 -11.69
C TYR A 83 6.26 -5.78 -12.05
N LYS A 84 7.11 -5.36 -12.99
CA LYS A 84 8.34 -6.10 -13.33
C LYS A 84 9.26 -6.28 -12.14
N THR A 85 9.54 -5.20 -11.39
CA THR A 85 10.37 -5.28 -10.17
C THR A 85 9.76 -6.23 -9.15
N LEU A 86 8.44 -6.21 -8.94
CA LEU A 86 7.76 -7.12 -8.03
C LEU A 86 7.89 -8.57 -8.48
N ILE A 87 7.79 -8.85 -9.78
CA ILE A 87 7.97 -10.20 -10.33
C ILE A 87 9.39 -10.70 -10.12
N GLU A 88 10.41 -9.87 -10.35
CA GLU A 88 11.83 -10.21 -10.11
C GLU A 88 12.12 -10.52 -8.64
N LEU A 89 11.38 -9.89 -7.71
CA LEU A 89 11.56 -10.11 -6.27
C LEU A 89 10.87 -11.37 -5.73
N ILE A 90 9.86 -11.89 -6.43
CA ILE A 90 9.08 -13.06 -5.98
C ILE A 90 9.28 -14.32 -6.83
N SER A 91 10.05 -14.22 -7.92
CA SER A 91 10.44 -15.34 -8.79
C SER A 91 11.71 -16.02 -8.28
#